data_AF-A0A3A8RDN9-F1
#
_entry.id   AF-A0A3A8RDN9-F1
#
_cell.length_a   1.000
_cell.length_b   1.000
_cell.length_c   1.000
_cell.angle_alpha   90.00
_cell.angle_beta   90.00
_cell.angle_gamma   90.00
#
_symmetry.space_group_name_H-M   'P 1'
#
loop_
_entity.id
_entity.type
_entity.pdbx_description
1 polymer ?
#
loop_
_entity_poly.entity_id
_entity_poly.type
_entity_poly.pdbx_seq_one_letter_code
_entity_poly.pdbx_strand_id
1 'polypeptide(L)'
;MAAKKPAGEPLPFSDSVMKQVRSIPRGEVRSYAQVAIYAGRPGAARGVGRELKHLPGQATQVPWWRVVRSDGTLAPPVAHEQAKRLRAEGVTVDERGQVFRVVVKKDGKA
;
A
#
# COMPACT_ATOMS: atom_id res chain seq x y z
N MET A 1 -28.51 -2.69 -10.99
CA MET A 1 -28.35 -1.22 -11.11
C MET A 1 -27.47 -0.77 -9.95
N ALA A 2 -26.23 -0.34 -10.23
CA ALA A 2 -25.30 0.10 -9.19
C ALA A 2 -25.71 1.48 -8.68
N ALA A 3 -26.00 1.59 -7.39
CA ALA A 3 -26.41 2.85 -6.77
C ALA A 3 -25.28 3.89 -6.90
N LYS A 4 -25.61 5.01 -7.55
CA LYS A 4 -24.77 6.20 -7.67
C LYS A 4 -24.66 6.82 -6.26
N LYS A 5 -23.51 6.65 -5.59
CA LYS A 5 -23.24 7.27 -4.27
C LYS A 5 -23.43 8.80 -4.39
N PRO A 6 -24.15 9.45 -3.45
CA PRO A 6 -24.35 10.90 -3.48
C PRO A 6 -23.01 11.63 -3.26
N ALA A 7 -22.82 12.71 -4.02
CA ALA A 7 -21.66 13.58 -3.91
C ALA A 7 -21.72 14.37 -2.60
N GLY A 8 -21.06 13.87 -1.54
CA GLY A 8 -20.97 14.55 -0.25
C GLY A 8 -20.69 13.65 0.94
N GLU A 9 -20.98 12.35 0.86
CA GLU A 9 -20.69 11.40 1.94
C GLU A 9 -19.20 11.00 1.93
N PRO A 10 -18.49 11.02 3.07
CA PRO A 10 -17.15 10.46 3.13
C PRO A 10 -17.17 9.01 2.64
N LEU A 11 -16.25 8.70 1.71
CA LEU A 11 -16.09 7.34 1.23
C LEU A 11 -15.90 6.39 2.42
N PRO A 12 -16.52 5.20 2.41
CA PRO A 12 -16.19 4.12 3.34
C PRO A 12 -14.68 3.96 3.44
N PHE A 13 -14.20 3.62 4.63
CA PHE A 13 -12.76 3.53 4.88
C PHE A 13 -12.06 2.60 3.87
N SER A 14 -12.70 1.52 3.48
CA SER A 14 -12.24 0.60 2.41
C SER A 14 -12.03 1.31 1.07
N ASP A 15 -13.04 2.04 0.57
CA ASP A 15 -12.97 2.83 -0.66
C ASP A 15 -11.87 3.90 -0.60
N SER A 16 -11.76 4.60 0.54
CA SER A 16 -10.72 5.60 0.79
C SER A 16 -9.32 4.99 0.76
N VAL A 17 -9.12 3.85 1.41
CA VAL A 17 -7.86 3.10 1.37
C VAL A 17 -7.53 2.71 -0.07
N MET A 18 -8.47 2.12 -0.81
CA MET A 18 -8.22 1.70 -2.19
C MET A 18 -7.89 2.90 -3.10
N LYS A 19 -8.57 4.03 -2.93
CA LYS A 19 -8.26 5.28 -3.65
C LYS A 19 -6.83 5.74 -3.36
N GLN A 20 -6.42 5.75 -2.09
CA GLN A 20 -5.07 6.15 -1.70
C GLN A 20 -4.00 5.19 -2.21
N VAL A 21 -4.25 3.89 -2.18
CA VAL A 21 -3.31 2.87 -2.68
C VAL A 21 -3.14 3.02 -4.20
N ARG A 22 -4.23 3.23 -4.95
CA ARG A 22 -4.18 3.51 -6.41
C ARG A 22 -3.43 4.79 -6.75
N SER A 23 -3.40 5.76 -5.84
CA SER A 23 -2.70 7.03 -6.04
C SER A 23 -1.18 6.95 -5.86
N ILE A 24 -0.66 5.87 -5.29
CA ILE A 24 0.79 5.70 -5.09
C ILE A 24 1.44 5.53 -6.47
N PRO A 25 2.38 6.38 -6.88
CA PRO A 25 3.04 6.25 -8.18
C PRO A 25 3.80 4.94 -8.34
N ARG A 26 4.04 4.53 -9.58
CA ARG A 26 4.91 3.38 -9.89
C ARG A 26 6.34 3.73 -9.46
N GLY A 27 7.00 2.80 -8.77
CA GLY A 27 8.35 3.03 -8.24
C GLY A 27 8.38 3.72 -6.87
N GLU A 28 7.22 4.06 -6.31
CA GLU A 28 7.09 4.62 -4.97
C GLU A 28 6.37 3.67 -4.01
N VAL A 29 6.62 3.87 -2.72
CA VAL A 29 5.94 3.13 -1.65
C VAL A 29 5.40 4.08 -0.59
N ARG A 30 4.36 3.65 0.12
CA ARG A 30 3.87 4.32 1.32
C ARG A 30 3.72 3.34 2.46
N SER A 31 3.84 3.81 3.69
CA SER A 31 3.57 2.97 4.86
C SER A 31 2.06 2.79 5.07
N TYR A 32 1.65 1.69 5.72
CA TYR A 32 0.26 1.51 6.16
C TYR A 32 -0.26 2.70 6.98
N ALA A 33 0.60 3.32 7.80
CA ALA A 33 0.25 4.49 8.59
C ALA A 33 0.01 5.72 7.71
N GLN A 34 0.86 5.97 6.71
CA GLN A 34 0.66 7.04 5.73
C GLN A 34 -0.65 6.85 4.96
N VAL A 35 -0.93 5.63 4.48
CA VAL A 35 -2.20 5.32 3.81
C VAL A 35 -3.39 5.61 4.72
N ALA A 36 -3.31 5.23 6.00
CA ALA A 36 -4.39 5.48 6.97
C ALA A 36 -4.63 6.98 7.19
N ILE A 37 -3.57 7.78 7.26
CA ILE A 37 -3.64 9.25 7.37
C ILE A 37 -4.32 9.82 6.11
N TYR A 38 -3.87 9.45 4.92
CA TYR A 38 -4.46 9.95 3.67
C TYR A 38 -5.89 9.44 3.41
N ALA A 39 -6.26 8.32 4.04
CA ALA A 39 -7.63 7.80 4.03
C ALA A 39 -8.53 8.44 5.10
N GLY A 40 -8.05 9.45 5.83
CA GLY A 40 -8.83 10.20 6.83
C GLY A 40 -8.98 9.50 8.17
N ARG A 41 -8.21 8.43 8.43
CA ARG A 41 -8.20 7.72 9.72
C ARG A 41 -6.77 7.50 10.26
N PRO A 42 -6.13 8.54 10.82
CA PRO A 42 -4.86 8.38 11.52
C PRO A 42 -4.91 7.27 12.57
N GLY A 43 -3.84 6.49 12.70
CA GLY A 43 -3.77 5.34 13.62
C GLY A 43 -4.42 4.04 13.10
N ALA A 44 -5.17 4.07 12.00
CA ALA A 44 -5.84 2.89 11.45
C ALA A 44 -4.95 1.99 10.56
N ALA A 45 -3.63 1.96 10.77
CA ALA A 45 -2.68 1.18 9.96
C ALA A 45 -3.03 -0.32 9.88
N ARG A 46 -3.44 -0.91 11.02
CA ARG A 46 -3.93 -2.30 11.05
C ARG A 46 -5.22 -2.49 10.23
N GLY A 47 -6.09 -1.48 10.23
CA GLY A 47 -7.29 -1.43 9.40
C GLY A 47 -6.93 -1.48 7.92
N VAL A 48 -5.98 -0.66 7.46
CA VAL A 48 -5.49 -0.69 6.07
C VAL A 48 -5.03 -2.09 5.66
N GLY A 49 -4.23 -2.76 6.51
CA GLY A 49 -3.78 -4.13 6.23
C GLY A 49 -4.93 -5.13 6.12
N ARG A 50 -5.99 -4.99 6.93
CA ARG A 50 -7.21 -5.80 6.83
C ARG A 50 -7.93 -5.53 5.51
N GLU A 51 -8.13 -4.28 5.14
CA GLU A 51 -8.79 -3.92 3.87
C GLU A 51 -8.04 -4.50 2.66
N LEU A 52 -6.70 -4.41 2.66
CA LEU A 52 -5.88 -4.98 1.59
C LEU A 52 -5.92 -6.51 1.53
N LYS A 53 -6.08 -7.20 2.68
CA LYS A 53 -6.20 -8.66 2.74
C LYS A 53 -7.54 -9.16 2.18
N HIS A 54 -8.61 -8.38 2.32
CA HIS A 54 -9.95 -8.73 1.83
C HIS A 54 -10.21 -8.29 0.39
N LEU A 55 -9.19 -7.78 -0.31
CA LEU A 55 -9.32 -7.49 -1.73
C LEU A 55 -9.71 -8.79 -2.47
N PRO A 56 -10.80 -8.79 -3.27
CA PRO A 56 -11.15 -9.95 -4.07
C PRO A 56 -9.98 -10.30 -4.99
N GLY A 57 -9.76 -11.59 -5.28
CA GLY A 57 -8.58 -12.09 -6.01
C GLY A 57 -8.34 -11.46 -7.39
N GLN A 58 -9.31 -10.72 -7.93
CA GLN A 58 -9.23 -9.90 -9.16
C GLN A 58 -9.13 -8.39 -8.89
N ALA A 59 -8.61 -7.96 -7.74
CA ALA A 59 -8.20 -6.57 -7.51
C ALA A 59 -6.93 -6.20 -8.32
N THR A 60 -6.86 -6.64 -9.58
CA THR A 60 -5.81 -6.46 -10.58
C THR A 60 -5.41 -4.98 -10.75
N GLN A 61 -6.27 -4.06 -10.33
CA GLN A 61 -6.05 -2.61 -10.42
C GLN A 61 -5.54 -1.96 -9.11
N VAL A 62 -5.49 -2.66 -7.98
CA VAL A 62 -5.02 -2.07 -6.71
C VAL A 62 -3.57 -2.48 -6.47
N PRO A 63 -2.59 -1.55 -6.53
CA PRO A 63 -1.18 -1.85 -6.37
C PRO A 63 -0.80 -2.05 -4.89
N TRP A 64 -1.39 -3.05 -4.24
CA TRP A 64 -1.22 -3.33 -2.81
C TRP A 64 0.25 -3.52 -2.41
N TRP A 65 1.08 -4.01 -3.34
CA TRP A 65 2.52 -4.22 -3.13
C TRP A 65 3.29 -2.93 -2.86
N ARG A 66 2.74 -1.76 -3.21
CA ARG A 66 3.32 -0.44 -2.89
C ARG A 66 3.09 0.00 -1.44
N VAL A 67 2.37 -0.78 -0.63
CA VAL A 67 2.14 -0.50 0.79
C VAL A 67 3.04 -1.36 1.67
N VAL A 68 3.88 -0.72 2.48
CA VAL A 68 4.90 -1.39 3.32
C VAL A 68 4.72 -1.06 4.80
N ARG A 69 5.45 -1.76 5.66
CA ARG A 69 5.51 -1.42 7.10
C ARG A 69 6.29 -0.12 7.29
N SER A 70 6.06 0.58 8.41
CA SER A 70 6.69 1.87 8.69
C SER A 70 8.23 1.80 8.79
N ASP A 71 8.79 0.62 9.06
CA ASP A 71 10.23 0.35 9.08
C ASP A 71 10.78 -0.09 7.69
N GLY A 72 9.96 0.02 6.64
CA GLY A 72 10.29 -0.37 5.28
C GLY A 72 10.27 -1.88 5.03
N THR A 73 9.94 -2.72 6.03
CA THR A 73 9.88 -4.18 5.85
C THR A 73 8.59 -4.61 5.14
N LEU A 74 8.68 -5.70 4.40
CA LEU A 74 7.52 -6.33 3.75
C LEU A 74 6.84 -7.31 4.71
N ALA A 75 5.54 -7.54 4.51
CA ALA A 75 4.80 -8.46 5.36
C ALA A 75 5.15 -9.92 5.00
N PRO A 76 5.63 -10.77 5.95
CA PRO A 76 6.16 -12.10 5.64
C PRO A 76 5.28 -13.00 4.76
N PRO A 77 3.94 -13.05 4.95
CA PRO A 77 3.07 -13.93 4.15
C PRO A 77 3.07 -13.61 2.65
N VAL A 78 3.42 -12.39 2.26
CA VAL A 78 3.39 -11.90 0.88
C VAL A 78 4.72 -11.31 0.43
N ALA A 79 5.77 -11.41 1.26
CA ALA A 79 7.01 -10.66 1.08
C ALA A 79 7.71 -10.97 -0.26
N HIS A 80 7.73 -12.23 -0.68
CA HIS A 80 8.34 -12.66 -1.94
C HIS A 80 7.61 -12.06 -3.16
N GLU A 81 6.29 -12.19 -3.22
CA GLU A 81 5.48 -11.65 -4.31
C GLU A 81 5.50 -10.12 -4.32
N GLN A 82 5.45 -9.52 -3.12
CA GLN A 82 5.55 -8.07 -2.96
C GLN A 82 6.91 -7.55 -3.44
N ALA A 83 8.01 -8.21 -3.07
CA ALA A 83 9.36 -7.86 -3.51
C ALA A 83 9.50 -8.00 -5.03
N LYS A 84 8.98 -9.07 -5.62
CA LYS A 84 9.00 -9.28 -7.08
C LYS A 84 8.32 -8.14 -7.82
N ARG A 85 7.12 -7.73 -7.38
CA ARG A 85 6.37 -6.63 -8.01
C ARG A 85 7.04 -5.28 -7.81
N LEU A 86 7.56 -5.00 -6.61
CA LEU A 86 8.32 -3.78 -6.32
C LEU A 86 9.58 -3.66 -7.18
N ARG A 87 10.36 -4.74 -7.30
CA ARG A 87 11.55 -4.80 -8.17
C ARG A 87 11.18 -4.58 -9.64
N ALA A 88 10.06 -5.15 -10.10
CA ALA A 88 9.54 -4.92 -11.44
C ALA A 88 9.12 -3.46 -11.70
N GLU A 89 8.90 -2.67 -10.65
CA GLU A 89 8.63 -1.22 -10.74
C GLU A 89 9.88 -0.35 -10.57
N GLY A 90 11.06 -0.95 -10.38
CA GLY A 90 12.31 -0.23 -10.15
C GLY A 90 12.59 0.11 -8.69
N VAL A 91 11.81 -0.43 -7.74
CA VAL A 91 12.07 -0.26 -6.30
C VAL A 91 13.15 -1.24 -5.85
N THR A 92 14.20 -0.72 -5.22
CA THR A 92 15.24 -1.56 -4.62
C THR A 92 14.73 -2.22 -3.34
N VAL A 93 14.82 -3.55 -3.27
CA VAL A 93 14.41 -4.35 -2.11
C VAL A 93 15.58 -5.22 -1.67
N ASP A 94 16.11 -4.92 -0.48
CA ASP A 94 17.13 -5.71 0.21
C ASP A 94 16.50 -6.99 0.78
N GLU A 95 17.26 -8.08 0.75
CA GLU A 95 16.81 -9.41 1.17
C GLU A 95 17.85 -10.00 2.12
N ARG A 96 17.45 -10.23 3.38
CA ARG A 96 18.30 -10.82 4.42
C ARG A 96 17.59 -12.00 5.04
N GLY A 97 17.93 -13.20 4.57
CA GLY A 97 17.23 -14.42 4.95
C GLY A 97 15.76 -14.33 4.51
N GLN A 98 14.83 -14.37 5.46
CA GLN A 98 13.38 -14.28 5.20
C GLN A 98 12.81 -12.86 5.30
N VAL A 99 13.66 -11.85 5.54
CA VAL A 99 13.22 -10.46 5.69
C VAL A 99 13.54 -9.67 4.43
N PHE A 100 12.50 -9.04 3.88
CA PHE A 100 12.61 -8.14 2.73
C PHE A 100 12.38 -6.70 3.19
N ARG A 101 13.22 -5.77 2.76
CA ARG A 101 13.12 -4.35 3.12
C ARG A 101 13.31 -3.45 1.91
N VAL A 102 12.39 -2.50 1.73
CA VAL A 102 12.54 -1.47 0.70
C VAL A 102 13.68 -0.52 1.09
N VAL A 103 14.60 -0.32 0.16
CA VAL A 103 15.63 0.71 0.26
C VAL A 103 15.02 2.00 -0.28
N VAL A 104 14.52 2.83 0.61
CA VAL A 104 14.05 4.17 0.22
C VAL A 104 15.27 4.97 -0.16
N LYS A 105 15.37 5.39 -1.43
CA LYS A 105 16.30 6.45 -1.80
C LYS A 105 15.91 7.65 -0.92
N LYS A 106 16.74 8.00 0.07
CA LYS A 106 16.69 9.34 0.62
C LYS A 106 17.02 10.23 -0.56
N ASP A 107 16.01 10.87 -1.14
CA ASP A 107 16.23 12.01 -2.01
C ASP A 107 17.11 12.97 -1.22
N GLY A 108 18.39 12.97 -1.57
CA GLY A 108 19.34 13.96 -1.11
C GLY A 108 18.91 15.27 -1.71
N LYS A 109 18.04 16.00 -1.01
CA LYS A 109 18.01 17.45 -1.13
C LYS A 109 19.39 17.94 -0.65
N ALA A 110 20.28 18.13 -1.61
CA ALA A 110 21.29 19.18 -1.54
C ALA A 110 20.60 20.54 -1.67
#